data_AF-A0A3F2RD03-F1
#
_entry.id   AF-A0A3F2RD03-F1
#
_cell.length_a   1.000
_cell.length_b   1.000
_cell.length_c   1.000
_cell.angle_alpha   90.00
_cell.angle_beta   90.00
_cell.angle_gamma   90.00
#
_symmetry.space_group_name_H-M   'P 1'
#
loop_
_entity.id
_entity.type
_entity.pdbx_description
1 polymer ?
#
loop_
_entity_poly.entity_id
_entity_poly.type
_entity_poly.pdbx_seq_one_letter_code
_entity_poly.pdbx_strand_id
1 'polypeptide(L)'
;MQVARKITNVFRIPSKRARRKAISQVTDGADRLRAQANAIVEEISLARTAKKLKLHMSQRMIRVGWVVVLFFHVFNSVYSGMLAYLYYFMAKPKMAYYVQLLRMMPQQNYDVVIALYACIGAVNFYSALKMLIYSLHYRRLVFRKAINPEAENDRANEKALTGFRALKRFVSGFGRAISARGEWFDIVLVMREIVEITSQTVQAHSCSVLISSVWMNQVFCGLIFSNAMANTLVHHNIREKIGLRRLYSTAIDLALDFAWGFIIPCRIIFVYVTMYIKNKHNFPESFSYSDTMQIKAILECNQFFMVSWLDAATTTLPYLNMLSELVITEDIRGFNNLMRLELYNSTVVNWPSSASLSLSYVPSLVTLFIIRSQLVGGIPEGLTTNLSPNIVDIEFVASDFDGQLPDDLADKWSSVEMLYIEHSGLREFPSVVSNMALTDLSLIDNNISVIPEDVQLSDSLMYVMLDRNPLKRIPDSFQSLEDLFFLTFQHTNVTSLPQWLHDAQTKALKLQL
;
A
#
# COMPACT_ATOMS: atom_id res chain seq x y z
N MET A 1 24.95 30.60 -65.26
CA MET A 1 26.08 30.45 -64.30
C MET A 1 25.76 30.89 -62.87
N GLN A 2 24.98 31.96 -62.63
CA GLN A 2 24.59 32.38 -61.27
C GLN A 2 23.55 31.46 -60.58
N VAL A 3 22.68 30.80 -61.34
CA VAL A 3 21.71 29.82 -60.79
C VAL A 3 22.40 28.54 -60.30
N ALA A 4 23.44 28.09 -61.02
CA ALA A 4 24.25 26.93 -60.61
C ALA A 4 24.99 27.18 -59.28
N ARG A 5 25.51 28.40 -59.04
CA ARG A 5 26.15 28.79 -57.77
C ARG A 5 25.17 28.89 -56.60
N LYS A 6 23.89 29.23 -56.84
CA LYS A 6 22.86 29.26 -55.78
C LYS A 6 22.46 27.85 -55.33
N ILE A 7 22.40 26.88 -56.25
CA ILE A 7 22.07 25.48 -55.92
C ILE A 7 23.22 24.80 -55.15
N THR A 8 24.49 25.11 -55.44
CA THR A 8 25.64 24.51 -54.71
C THR A 8 25.75 24.97 -53.25
N ASN A 9 25.23 26.16 -52.91
CA ASN A 9 25.24 26.66 -51.52
C ASN A 9 24.17 26.02 -50.63
N VAL A 10 23.09 25.46 -51.21
CA VAL A 10 22.03 24.77 -50.46
C VAL A 10 22.42 23.34 -50.07
N PHE A 11 23.32 22.70 -50.83
CA PHE A 11 23.80 21.33 -50.58
C PHE A 11 25.17 21.24 -49.91
N ARG A 12 25.67 22.33 -49.32
CA ARG A 12 26.96 22.31 -48.61
C ARG A 12 26.80 21.57 -47.29
N ILE A 13 27.19 20.29 -47.28
CA ILE A 13 27.26 19.45 -46.08
C ILE A 13 28.03 20.21 -44.99
N PRO A 14 27.41 20.52 -43.82
CA PRO A 14 28.09 21.28 -42.79
C PRO A 14 29.34 20.53 -42.34
N SER A 15 30.45 21.25 -42.15
CA SER A 15 31.71 20.66 -41.72
C SER A 15 31.51 19.82 -40.45
N LYS A 16 32.32 18.77 -40.24
CA LYS A 16 32.25 17.91 -39.04
C LYS A 16 32.18 18.74 -37.74
N ARG A 17 32.87 19.89 -37.70
CA ARG A 17 32.87 20.84 -36.58
C ARG A 17 31.53 21.58 -36.44
N ALA A 18 30.90 22.01 -37.54
CA ALA A 18 29.59 22.65 -37.52
C ALA A 18 28.46 21.67 -37.14
N ARG A 19 28.50 20.42 -37.62
CA ARG A 19 27.57 19.36 -37.19
C ARG A 19 27.72 19.03 -35.71
N ARG A 20 28.95 18.87 -35.20
CA ARG A 20 29.20 18.64 -33.77
C ARG A 20 28.71 19.81 -32.90
N LYS A 21 28.88 21.05 -33.36
CA LYS A 21 28.40 22.24 -32.64
C LYS A 21 26.87 22.33 -32.63
N ALA A 22 26.21 22.01 -33.75
CA ALA A 22 24.74 21.96 -33.82
C ALA A 22 24.17 20.82 -32.96
N ILE A 23 24.78 19.64 -32.99
CA ILE A 23 24.39 18.50 -32.14
C ILE A 23 24.60 18.85 -30.67
N SER A 24 25.74 19.44 -30.30
CA SER A 24 26.02 19.94 -28.94
C SER A 24 25.00 20.98 -28.50
N GLN A 25 24.63 21.95 -29.35
CA GLN A 25 23.62 22.95 -29.00
C GLN A 25 22.21 22.36 -28.86
N VAL A 26 21.87 21.34 -29.64
CA VAL A 26 20.59 20.62 -29.53
C VAL A 26 20.58 19.72 -28.29
N THR A 27 21.67 19.03 -27.97
CA THR A 27 21.80 18.23 -26.74
C THR A 27 21.81 19.12 -25.51
N ASP A 28 22.55 20.24 -25.53
CA ASP A 28 22.56 21.21 -24.43
C ASP A 28 21.19 21.86 -24.23
N GLY A 29 20.45 22.12 -25.32
CA GLY A 29 19.07 22.59 -25.26
C GLY A 29 18.11 21.56 -24.69
N ALA A 30 18.24 20.29 -25.09
CA ALA A 30 17.47 19.18 -24.57
C ALA A 30 17.80 18.89 -23.08
N ASP A 31 19.06 19.03 -22.68
CA ASP A 31 19.51 18.85 -21.31
C ASP A 31 19.07 20.00 -20.41
N ARG A 32 19.02 21.24 -20.91
CA ARG A 32 18.41 22.37 -20.20
C ARG A 32 16.90 22.23 -20.06
N LEU A 33 16.19 21.78 -21.10
CA LEU A 33 14.76 21.51 -21.03
C LEU A 33 14.45 20.34 -20.09
N ARG A 34 15.28 19.30 -20.08
CA ARG A 34 15.21 18.23 -19.07
C ARG A 34 15.49 18.73 -17.66
N ALA A 35 16.49 19.58 -17.48
CA ALA A 35 16.79 20.16 -16.17
C ALA A 35 15.66 21.06 -15.67
N GLN A 36 15.05 21.87 -16.55
CA GLN A 36 13.88 22.68 -16.22
C GLN A 36 12.63 21.82 -15.95
N ALA A 37 12.38 20.80 -16.76
CA ALA A 37 11.29 19.86 -16.52
C ALA A 37 11.51 19.09 -15.21
N ASN A 38 12.73 18.64 -14.93
CA ASN A 38 13.09 17.97 -13.68
C ASN A 38 13.00 18.90 -12.49
N ALA A 39 13.38 20.17 -12.61
CA ALA A 39 13.25 21.17 -11.55
C ALA A 39 11.78 21.51 -11.28
N ILE A 40 10.94 21.64 -12.31
CA ILE A 40 9.49 21.83 -12.17
C ILE A 40 8.84 20.57 -11.59
N VAL A 41 9.29 19.38 -11.98
CA VAL A 41 8.85 18.09 -11.41
C VAL A 41 9.31 17.92 -9.97
N GLU A 42 10.53 18.34 -9.61
CA GLU A 42 11.02 18.38 -8.23
C GLU A 42 10.22 19.40 -7.43
N GLU A 43 9.93 20.58 -7.96
CA GLU A 43 9.15 21.60 -7.27
C GLU A 43 7.68 21.15 -7.09
N ILE A 44 7.08 20.51 -8.09
CA ILE A 44 5.74 19.91 -8.01
C ILE A 44 5.70 18.67 -7.10
N SER A 45 6.75 17.83 -7.10
CA SER A 45 6.83 16.63 -6.28
C SER A 45 7.20 16.95 -4.83
N LEU A 46 8.20 17.79 -4.56
CA LEU A 46 8.56 18.24 -3.20
C LEU A 46 7.41 19.01 -2.55
N ALA A 47 6.65 19.83 -3.31
CA ALA A 47 5.48 20.54 -2.78
C ALA A 47 4.27 19.62 -2.50
N ARG A 48 4.16 18.45 -3.14
CA ARG A 48 3.02 17.51 -2.97
C ARG A 48 3.31 16.27 -2.12
N THR A 49 4.58 15.89 -1.95
CA THR A 49 4.96 14.60 -1.35
C THR A 49 5.27 14.69 0.16
N ALA A 50 5.65 15.87 0.67
CA ALA A 50 6.11 16.01 2.06
C ALA A 50 4.99 16.11 3.14
N LYS A 51 3.72 16.30 2.77
CA LYS A 51 2.60 16.40 3.74
C LYS A 51 1.71 15.15 3.74
N LYS A 52 2.00 14.25 4.69
CA LYS A 52 1.07 13.28 5.30
C LYS A 52 0.25 12.40 4.34
N LEU A 53 0.80 11.24 3.95
CA LEU A 53 -0.01 10.07 3.58
C LEU A 53 -0.18 9.10 4.78
N LYS A 54 -0.46 9.63 5.97
CA LYS A 54 -0.94 8.82 7.11
C LYS A 54 -2.43 8.53 6.92
N LEU A 55 -2.76 7.42 6.26
CA LEU A 55 -4.13 6.92 6.20
C LEU A 55 -4.37 6.02 7.42
N HIS A 56 -5.00 6.55 8.47
CA HIS A 56 -5.51 5.73 9.57
C HIS A 56 -6.78 5.01 9.13
N MET A 57 -6.70 3.71 8.93
CA MET A 57 -7.86 2.87 8.63
C MET A 57 -8.32 2.16 9.89
N SER A 58 -9.61 2.25 10.22
CA SER A 58 -10.17 1.48 11.34
C SER A 58 -10.08 -0.01 11.04
N GLN A 59 -10.02 -0.85 12.08
CA GLN A 59 -10.04 -2.31 11.93
C GLN A 59 -11.27 -2.80 11.14
N ARG A 60 -12.41 -2.10 11.27
CA ARG A 60 -13.61 -2.37 10.47
C ARG A 60 -13.36 -2.12 9.00
N MET A 61 -12.72 -1.00 8.65
CA MET A 61 -12.42 -0.64 7.26
C MET A 61 -11.41 -1.60 6.62
N ILE A 62 -10.43 -2.09 7.39
CA ILE A 62 -9.49 -3.13 6.93
C ILE A 62 -10.21 -4.45 6.68
N ARG A 63 -11.09 -4.89 7.58
CA ARG A 63 -11.87 -6.13 7.39
C ARG A 63 -12.78 -6.04 6.17
N VAL A 64 -13.51 -4.93 6.04
CA VAL A 64 -14.38 -4.68 4.87
C VAL A 64 -13.55 -4.64 3.60
N GLY A 65 -12.46 -3.88 3.58
CA GLY A 65 -11.55 -3.79 2.43
C GLY A 65 -10.96 -5.15 2.04
N TRP A 66 -10.59 -5.98 3.01
CA TRP A 66 -10.05 -7.32 2.76
C TRP A 66 -11.10 -8.23 2.13
N VAL A 67 -12.32 -8.24 2.67
CA VAL A 67 -13.43 -9.02 2.12
C VAL A 67 -13.77 -8.56 0.70
N VAL A 68 -13.82 -7.25 0.46
CA VAL A 68 -14.13 -6.66 -0.84
C VAL A 68 -13.06 -7.02 -1.88
N VAL A 69 -11.78 -6.87 -1.55
CA VAL A 69 -10.67 -7.20 -2.47
C VAL A 69 -10.62 -8.71 -2.73
N LEU A 70 -10.80 -9.54 -1.71
CA LEU A 70 -10.87 -10.99 -1.89
C LEU A 70 -12.04 -11.37 -2.81
N PHE A 71 -13.22 -10.80 -2.57
CA PHE A 71 -14.40 -11.00 -3.40
C PHE A 71 -14.09 -10.70 -4.87
N PHE A 72 -13.49 -9.54 -5.15
CA PHE A 72 -13.15 -9.15 -6.50
C PHE A 72 -12.15 -10.11 -7.18
N HIS A 73 -11.10 -10.56 -6.49
CA HIS A 73 -10.18 -11.52 -7.06
C HIS A 73 -10.82 -12.89 -7.31
N VAL A 74 -11.60 -13.41 -6.36
CA VAL A 74 -12.30 -14.70 -6.52
C VAL A 74 -13.31 -14.61 -7.65
N PHE A 75 -14.11 -13.55 -7.69
CA PHE A 75 -15.12 -13.33 -8.71
C PHE A 75 -14.49 -13.22 -10.10
N ASN A 76 -13.47 -12.38 -10.26
CA ASN A 76 -12.78 -12.19 -11.54
C ASN A 76 -12.09 -13.49 -12.00
N SER A 77 -11.53 -14.26 -11.07
CA SER A 77 -10.94 -15.56 -11.37
C SER A 77 -11.96 -16.54 -11.94
N VAL A 78 -13.09 -16.73 -11.25
CA VAL A 78 -14.16 -17.64 -11.68
C VAL A 78 -14.75 -17.18 -13.01
N TYR A 79 -15.07 -15.89 -13.13
CA TYR A 79 -15.69 -15.34 -14.32
C TYR A 79 -14.77 -15.45 -15.55
N SER A 80 -13.50 -15.08 -15.42
CA SER A 80 -12.52 -15.22 -16.51
C SER A 80 -12.28 -16.69 -16.88
N GLY A 81 -12.25 -17.60 -15.89
CA GLY A 81 -12.19 -19.05 -16.15
C GLY A 81 -13.40 -19.58 -16.92
N MET A 82 -14.60 -19.10 -16.59
CA MET A 82 -15.82 -19.42 -17.32
C MET A 82 -15.78 -18.89 -18.76
N LEU A 83 -15.29 -17.67 -18.99
CA LEU A 83 -15.11 -17.12 -20.33
C LEU A 83 -14.08 -17.94 -21.13
N ALA A 84 -12.93 -18.28 -20.54
CA ALA A 84 -11.93 -19.15 -21.18
C ALA A 84 -12.53 -20.51 -21.59
N TYR A 85 -13.32 -21.13 -20.70
CA TYR A 85 -14.03 -22.37 -21.02
C TYR A 85 -15.07 -22.18 -22.13
N LEU A 86 -15.79 -21.06 -22.13
CA LEU A 86 -16.79 -20.76 -23.15
C LEU A 86 -16.14 -20.58 -24.54
N TYR A 87 -15.03 -19.85 -24.66
CA TYR A 87 -14.29 -19.75 -25.92
C TYR A 87 -13.71 -21.10 -26.35
N TYR A 88 -13.22 -21.92 -25.41
CA TYR A 88 -12.80 -23.30 -25.70
C TYR A 88 -13.95 -24.14 -26.25
N PHE A 89 -15.14 -24.03 -25.67
CA PHE A 89 -16.34 -24.71 -26.17
C PHE A 89 -16.72 -24.22 -27.57
N MET A 90 -16.70 -22.90 -27.79
CA MET A 90 -17.01 -22.26 -29.06
C MET A 90 -15.94 -22.50 -30.14
N ALA A 91 -14.72 -22.91 -29.78
CA ALA A 91 -13.65 -23.26 -30.73
C ALA A 91 -13.92 -24.58 -31.47
N LYS A 92 -14.84 -25.42 -30.98
CA LYS A 92 -15.17 -26.70 -31.61
C LYS A 92 -15.75 -26.47 -33.02
N PRO A 93 -15.39 -27.28 -34.03
CA PRO A 93 -15.89 -27.11 -35.40
C PRO A 93 -17.43 -27.10 -35.50
N LYS A 94 -18.11 -27.90 -34.66
CA LYS A 94 -19.57 -27.96 -34.59
C LYS A 94 -20.23 -26.65 -34.15
N MET A 95 -19.48 -25.73 -33.54
CA MET A 95 -19.96 -24.43 -33.08
C MET A 95 -19.79 -23.32 -34.11
N ALA A 96 -19.21 -23.59 -35.28
CA ALA A 96 -18.96 -22.57 -36.31
C ALA A 96 -20.22 -21.80 -36.74
N TYR A 97 -21.37 -22.49 -36.81
CA TYR A 97 -22.66 -21.86 -37.07
C TYR A 97 -23.01 -20.82 -35.99
N TYR A 98 -22.88 -21.20 -34.71
CA TYR A 98 -23.20 -20.31 -33.59
C TYR A 98 -22.20 -19.16 -33.46
N VAL A 99 -20.92 -19.39 -33.76
CA VAL A 99 -19.90 -18.34 -33.82
C VAL A 99 -20.28 -17.26 -34.83
N GLN A 100 -20.72 -17.66 -36.03
CA GLN A 100 -21.18 -16.73 -37.07
C GLN A 100 -22.49 -16.05 -36.66
N LEU A 101 -23.44 -16.81 -36.11
CA LEU A 101 -24.72 -16.29 -35.64
C LEU A 101 -24.54 -15.21 -34.56
N LEU A 102 -23.64 -15.45 -33.60
CA LEU A 102 -23.31 -14.53 -32.51
C LEU A 102 -22.33 -13.43 -32.95
N ARG A 103 -21.92 -13.38 -34.22
CA ARG A 103 -20.98 -12.39 -34.76
C ARG A 103 -19.65 -12.31 -33.99
N MET A 104 -19.22 -13.42 -33.42
CA MET A 104 -17.94 -13.48 -32.71
C MET A 104 -16.78 -13.40 -33.71
N MET A 105 -15.60 -13.01 -33.22
CA MET A 105 -14.38 -13.03 -34.02
C MET A 105 -14.07 -14.43 -34.58
N PRO A 106 -13.27 -14.56 -35.66
CA PRO A 106 -12.96 -15.84 -36.27
C PRO A 106 -12.30 -16.83 -35.30
N GLN A 107 -12.72 -18.11 -35.34
CA GLN A 107 -12.27 -19.18 -34.42
C GLN A 107 -10.75 -19.38 -34.39
N GLN A 108 -10.03 -19.04 -35.46
CA GLN A 108 -8.55 -19.10 -35.52
C GLN A 108 -7.86 -18.24 -34.44
N ASN A 109 -8.56 -17.27 -33.88
CA ASN A 109 -8.02 -16.38 -32.84
C ASN A 109 -8.33 -16.89 -31.42
N TYR A 110 -9.17 -17.92 -31.26
CA TYR A 110 -9.70 -18.30 -29.94
C TYR A 110 -8.61 -18.82 -29.01
N ASP A 111 -7.56 -19.47 -29.52
CA ASP A 111 -6.44 -19.91 -28.69
C ASP A 111 -5.79 -18.74 -27.93
N VAL A 112 -5.66 -17.58 -28.58
CA VAL A 112 -5.11 -16.36 -27.96
C VAL A 112 -6.07 -15.80 -26.92
N VAL A 113 -7.37 -15.77 -27.21
CA VAL A 113 -8.41 -15.27 -26.29
C VAL A 113 -8.55 -16.17 -25.06
N ILE A 114 -8.52 -17.49 -25.25
CA ILE A 114 -8.54 -18.48 -24.18
C ILE A 114 -7.32 -18.30 -23.28
N ALA A 115 -6.12 -18.19 -23.87
CA ALA A 115 -4.89 -17.96 -23.13
C ALA A 115 -4.95 -16.65 -22.34
N LEU A 116 -5.48 -15.57 -22.92
CA LEU A 116 -5.65 -14.27 -22.27
C LEU A 116 -6.54 -14.38 -21.03
N TYR A 117 -7.76 -14.91 -21.17
CA TYR A 117 -8.68 -15.07 -20.04
C TYR A 117 -8.20 -16.07 -19.00
N ALA A 118 -7.57 -17.17 -19.41
CA ALA A 118 -6.97 -18.14 -18.50
C ALA A 118 -5.85 -17.50 -17.67
N CYS A 119 -4.98 -16.69 -18.30
CA CYS A 119 -3.93 -15.94 -17.61
C CYS A 119 -4.52 -14.93 -16.62
N ILE A 120 -5.51 -14.13 -17.02
CA ILE A 120 -6.17 -13.17 -16.11
C ILE A 120 -6.81 -13.92 -14.92
N GLY A 121 -7.52 -15.01 -15.20
CA GLY A 121 -8.15 -15.83 -14.17
C GLY A 121 -7.16 -16.47 -13.21
N ALA A 122 -6.03 -16.96 -13.72
CA ALA A 122 -4.96 -17.57 -12.92
C ALA A 122 -4.23 -16.55 -12.04
N VAL A 123 -3.95 -15.35 -12.56
CA VAL A 123 -3.33 -14.27 -11.76
C VAL A 123 -4.25 -13.86 -10.61
N ASN A 124 -5.54 -13.69 -10.88
CA ASN A 124 -6.52 -13.37 -9.82
C ASN A 124 -6.70 -14.51 -8.81
N PHE A 125 -6.73 -15.76 -9.27
CA PHE A 125 -6.76 -16.93 -8.39
C PHE A 125 -5.55 -16.94 -7.46
N TYR A 126 -4.35 -16.74 -8.02
CA TYR A 126 -3.12 -16.69 -7.27
C TYR A 126 -3.12 -15.54 -6.26
N SER A 127 -3.63 -14.36 -6.62
CA SER A 127 -3.79 -13.24 -5.70
C SER A 127 -4.75 -13.54 -4.54
N ALA A 128 -5.92 -14.12 -4.80
CA ALA A 128 -6.85 -14.56 -3.77
C ALA A 128 -6.23 -15.63 -2.85
N LEU A 129 -5.56 -16.61 -3.44
CA LEU A 129 -4.90 -17.69 -2.70
C LEU A 129 -3.77 -17.16 -1.80
N LYS A 130 -2.93 -16.24 -2.32
CA LYS A 130 -1.93 -15.53 -1.51
C LYS A 130 -2.58 -14.84 -0.31
N MET A 131 -3.64 -14.06 -0.52
CA MET A 131 -4.33 -13.35 0.57
C MET A 131 -4.82 -14.32 1.65
N LEU A 132 -5.41 -15.45 1.25
CA LEU A 132 -5.89 -16.48 2.18
C LEU A 132 -4.75 -17.15 2.94
N ILE A 133 -3.73 -17.64 2.23
CA ILE A 133 -2.57 -18.33 2.84
C ILE A 133 -1.88 -17.41 3.85
N TYR A 134 -1.60 -16.17 3.47
CA TYR A 134 -0.96 -15.22 4.38
C TYR A 134 -1.85 -14.88 5.57
N SER A 135 -3.16 -14.72 5.36
CA SER A 135 -4.06 -14.42 6.46
C SER A 135 -4.16 -15.56 7.47
N LEU A 136 -4.14 -16.81 7.00
CA LEU A 136 -4.08 -18.00 7.83
C LEU A 136 -2.74 -18.12 8.56
N HIS A 137 -1.63 -17.94 7.84
CA HIS A 137 -0.28 -18.05 8.39
C HIS A 137 -0.03 -17.04 9.51
N TYR A 138 -0.45 -15.78 9.34
CA TYR A 138 -0.29 -14.72 10.35
C TYR A 138 -1.46 -14.63 11.34
N ARG A 139 -2.46 -15.51 11.26
CA ARG A 139 -3.68 -15.50 12.10
C ARG A 139 -4.41 -14.15 12.15
N ARG A 140 -4.35 -13.36 11.07
CA ARG A 140 -5.04 -12.06 10.91
C ARG A 140 -5.23 -11.74 9.43
N LEU A 141 -6.16 -10.87 9.07
CA LEU A 141 -6.40 -10.51 7.66
C LEU A 141 -5.23 -9.69 7.10
N VAL A 142 -4.53 -10.23 6.11
CA VAL A 142 -3.40 -9.58 5.41
C VAL A 142 -3.56 -9.71 3.90
N PHE A 143 -3.21 -8.66 3.15
CA PHE A 143 -3.27 -8.67 1.68
C PHE A 143 -2.03 -9.28 1.02
N ARG A 144 -0.88 -9.31 1.70
CA ARG A 144 0.40 -9.80 1.17
C ARG A 144 1.23 -10.52 2.24
N LYS A 145 2.32 -11.17 1.82
CA LYS A 145 3.30 -11.77 2.73
C LYS A 145 3.85 -10.66 3.63
N ALA A 146 3.96 -10.90 4.94
CA ALA A 146 4.80 -10.05 5.76
C ALA A 146 6.23 -10.27 5.27
N ILE A 147 6.88 -9.21 4.82
CA ILE A 147 8.26 -9.28 4.33
C ILE A 147 9.09 -9.71 5.53
N ASN A 148 9.73 -10.88 5.43
CA ASN A 148 10.74 -11.35 6.37
C ASN A 148 12.10 -11.01 5.74
N PRO A 149 12.83 -9.99 6.23
CA PRO A 149 14.00 -9.43 5.55
C PRO A 149 15.14 -10.44 5.32
N GLU A 150 15.27 -11.45 6.20
CA GLU A 150 16.33 -12.47 6.11
C GLU A 150 16.24 -13.30 4.82
N ALA A 151 15.02 -13.67 4.38
CA ALA A 151 14.81 -14.51 3.20
C ALA A 151 15.04 -13.78 1.86
N GLU A 152 15.07 -12.44 1.86
CA GLU A 152 15.34 -11.64 0.66
C GLU A 152 16.84 -11.46 0.42
N ASN A 153 17.65 -11.45 1.50
CA ASN A 153 19.11 -11.50 1.42
C ASN A 153 19.62 -12.87 0.92
N ASP A 154 18.99 -13.98 1.34
CA ASP A 154 19.37 -15.32 0.88
C ASP A 154 19.03 -15.54 -0.61
N ARG A 155 17.89 -15.02 -1.08
CA ARG A 155 17.50 -15.08 -2.50
C ARG A 155 18.26 -14.10 -3.38
N ALA A 156 18.82 -13.02 -2.83
CA ALA A 156 19.69 -12.11 -3.57
C ALA A 156 21.04 -12.76 -3.94
N ASN A 157 21.46 -13.78 -3.18
CA ASN A 157 22.69 -14.53 -3.40
C ASN A 157 22.53 -15.75 -4.34
N GLU A 158 21.30 -16.14 -4.68
CA GLU A 158 21.06 -17.29 -5.57
C GLU A 158 21.15 -16.86 -7.04
N LYS A 159 22.25 -17.28 -7.69
CA LYS A 159 22.58 -16.98 -9.10
C LYS A 159 21.55 -17.60 -10.06
N ALA A 160 20.73 -16.78 -10.74
CA ALA A 160 20.14 -17.16 -12.04
C ALA A 160 19.76 -15.95 -12.94
N LEU A 161 20.24 -16.01 -14.19
CA LEU A 161 19.88 -15.31 -15.44
C LEU A 161 19.72 -13.76 -15.48
N THR A 162 20.60 -13.13 -16.26
CA THR A 162 20.81 -11.68 -16.43
C THR A 162 19.76 -10.92 -17.26
N GLY A 163 18.81 -11.57 -17.93
CA GLY A 163 17.70 -10.89 -18.63
C GLY A 163 16.53 -10.48 -17.72
N PHE A 164 16.27 -11.28 -16.68
CA PHE A 164 15.12 -11.08 -15.78
C PHE A 164 15.29 -9.85 -14.86
N ARG A 165 16.53 -9.38 -14.64
CA ARG A 165 16.81 -8.27 -13.71
C ARG A 165 16.37 -6.91 -14.26
N ALA A 166 16.56 -6.64 -15.55
CA ALA A 166 16.12 -5.39 -16.17
C ALA A 166 14.60 -5.32 -16.23
N LEU A 167 13.94 -6.42 -16.62
CA LEU A 167 12.48 -6.52 -16.63
C LEU A 167 11.90 -6.44 -15.21
N LYS A 168 12.47 -7.15 -14.23
CA LYS A 168 12.03 -7.06 -12.82
C LYS A 168 12.23 -5.66 -12.23
N ARG A 169 13.35 -4.99 -12.54
CA ARG A 169 13.60 -3.58 -12.13
C ARG A 169 12.64 -2.61 -12.82
N PHE A 170 12.38 -2.79 -14.11
CA PHE A 170 11.39 -1.99 -14.84
C PHE A 170 9.98 -2.20 -14.29
N VAL A 171 9.54 -3.45 -14.12
CA VAL A 171 8.22 -3.81 -13.58
C VAL A 171 8.07 -3.35 -12.12
N SER A 172 9.10 -3.45 -11.28
CA SER A 172 9.06 -2.93 -9.90
C SER A 172 9.17 -1.42 -9.79
N GLY A 173 9.85 -0.75 -10.74
CA GLY A 173 9.90 0.71 -10.83
C GLY A 173 8.56 1.28 -11.33
N PHE A 174 8.00 0.67 -12.38
CA PHE A 174 6.68 0.95 -12.89
C PHE A 174 5.60 0.67 -11.83
N GLY A 175 5.66 -0.48 -11.16
CA GLY A 175 4.80 -0.86 -10.03
C GLY A 175 4.81 0.14 -8.86
N ARG A 176 5.97 0.73 -8.57
CA ARG A 176 6.10 1.80 -7.58
C ARG A 176 5.52 3.13 -8.06
N ALA A 177 5.68 3.46 -9.34
CA ALA A 177 5.13 4.67 -9.94
C ALA A 177 3.59 4.64 -10.02
N ILE A 178 2.99 3.47 -10.26
CA ILE A 178 1.52 3.27 -10.33
C ILE A 178 0.86 2.99 -8.97
N SER A 179 1.65 2.82 -7.91
CA SER A 179 1.13 2.57 -6.56
C SER A 179 0.34 3.79 -6.03
N ALA A 180 -0.64 3.56 -5.15
CA ALA A 180 -1.38 4.61 -4.43
C ALA A 180 -0.46 5.60 -3.67
N ARG A 181 0.78 5.19 -3.39
CA ARG A 181 1.82 6.01 -2.75
C ARG A 181 2.87 6.57 -3.72
N GLY A 182 2.81 6.22 -5.00
CA GLY A 182 3.73 6.69 -6.02
C GLY A 182 3.71 8.21 -6.17
N GLU A 183 4.88 8.79 -6.41
CA GLU A 183 5.06 10.23 -6.67
C GLU A 183 4.24 10.69 -7.90
N TRP A 184 4.00 9.76 -8.82
CA TRP A 184 3.29 9.96 -10.08
C TRP A 184 1.82 9.55 -10.02
N PHE A 185 1.29 9.17 -8.84
CA PHE A 185 -0.06 8.60 -8.73
C PHE A 185 -1.13 9.46 -9.42
N ASP A 186 -1.17 10.77 -9.16
CA ASP A 186 -2.20 11.64 -9.71
C ASP A 186 -2.08 11.76 -11.25
N ILE A 187 -0.87 11.65 -11.82
CA ILE A 187 -0.63 11.66 -13.27
C ILE A 187 -1.00 10.31 -13.89
N VAL A 188 -0.60 9.21 -13.26
CA VAL A 188 -0.94 7.84 -13.70
C VAL A 188 -2.44 7.63 -13.65
N LEU A 189 -3.10 8.10 -12.59
CA LEU A 189 -4.56 8.03 -12.44
C LEU A 189 -5.25 8.76 -13.59
N VAL A 190 -4.85 10.00 -13.89
CA VAL A 190 -5.41 10.75 -15.03
C VAL A 190 -5.17 10.04 -16.36
N MET A 191 -3.98 9.49 -16.60
CA MET A 191 -3.70 8.75 -17.82
C MET A 191 -4.55 7.48 -17.93
N ARG A 192 -4.72 6.74 -16.83
CA ARG A 192 -5.61 5.58 -16.77
C ARG A 192 -7.05 5.97 -17.09
N GLU A 193 -7.53 7.04 -16.46
CA GLU A 193 -8.90 7.52 -16.66
C GLU A 193 -9.16 7.93 -18.10
N ILE A 194 -8.19 8.58 -18.76
CA ILE A 194 -8.31 8.95 -20.18
C ILE A 194 -8.44 7.70 -21.05
N VAL A 195 -7.57 6.70 -20.83
CA VAL A 195 -7.61 5.44 -21.58
C VAL A 195 -8.92 4.71 -21.33
N GLU A 196 -9.37 4.65 -20.08
CA GLU A 196 -10.61 4.00 -19.67
C GLU A 196 -11.86 4.69 -20.25
N ILE A 197 -12.01 6.00 -20.06
CA ILE A 197 -13.15 6.76 -20.61
C ILE A 197 -13.17 6.66 -22.13
N THR A 198 -12.01 6.70 -22.80
CA THR A 198 -11.93 6.51 -24.25
C THR A 198 -12.42 5.12 -24.65
N SER A 199 -11.94 4.09 -23.95
CA SER A 199 -12.34 2.69 -24.16
C SER A 199 -13.84 2.49 -23.97
N GLN A 200 -14.38 2.98 -22.86
CA GLN A 200 -15.79 2.93 -22.51
C GLN A 200 -16.66 3.73 -23.48
N THR A 201 -16.17 4.87 -23.99
CA THR A 201 -16.88 5.66 -25.00
C THR A 201 -16.98 4.91 -26.33
N VAL A 202 -15.91 4.23 -26.76
CA VAL A 202 -15.93 3.37 -27.96
C VAL A 202 -16.94 2.23 -27.79
N GLN A 203 -16.95 1.61 -26.62
CA GLN A 203 -17.90 0.54 -26.28
C GLN A 203 -19.34 1.05 -26.22
N ALA A 204 -19.61 2.16 -25.55
CA ALA A 204 -20.95 2.77 -25.48
C ALA A 204 -21.46 3.22 -26.86
N HIS A 205 -20.60 3.79 -27.70
CA HIS A 205 -20.97 4.14 -29.07
C HIS A 205 -21.36 2.87 -29.85
N SER A 206 -20.52 1.83 -29.78
CA SER A 206 -20.79 0.54 -30.42
C SER A 206 -22.11 -0.07 -29.93
N CYS A 207 -22.38 -0.01 -28.63
CA CYS A 207 -23.66 -0.41 -28.04
C CYS A 207 -24.83 0.43 -28.55
N SER A 208 -24.69 1.76 -28.61
CA SER A 208 -25.78 2.64 -29.04
C SER A 208 -26.21 2.41 -30.49
N VAL A 209 -25.26 2.03 -31.34
CA VAL A 209 -25.49 1.74 -32.76
C VAL A 209 -26.03 0.32 -32.95
N LEU A 210 -25.54 -0.64 -32.17
CA LEU A 210 -25.83 -2.07 -32.37
C LEU A 210 -26.94 -2.60 -31.47
N ILE A 211 -27.23 -1.98 -30.33
CA ILE A 211 -28.15 -2.47 -29.29
C ILE A 211 -29.25 -1.43 -29.08
N SER A 212 -30.47 -1.75 -29.51
CA SER A 212 -31.65 -0.89 -29.38
C SER A 212 -32.22 -0.81 -27.95
N SER A 213 -31.53 -1.41 -26.97
CA SER A 213 -32.01 -1.49 -25.60
C SER A 213 -31.79 -0.18 -24.85
N VAL A 214 -32.89 0.56 -24.64
CA VAL A 214 -32.89 1.87 -23.96
C VAL A 214 -32.21 1.81 -22.59
N TRP A 215 -32.49 0.78 -21.80
CA TRP A 215 -31.92 0.67 -20.45
C TRP A 215 -30.39 0.51 -20.47
N MET A 216 -29.83 -0.24 -21.43
CA MET A 216 -28.38 -0.41 -21.54
C MET A 216 -27.71 0.90 -21.93
N ASN A 217 -28.27 1.58 -22.93
CA ASN A 217 -27.73 2.87 -23.37
C ASN A 217 -27.78 3.90 -22.23
N GLN A 218 -28.85 3.91 -21.43
CA GLN A 218 -28.94 4.73 -20.22
C GLN A 218 -27.89 4.37 -19.17
N VAL A 219 -27.69 3.08 -18.90
CA VAL A 219 -26.69 2.60 -17.93
C VAL A 219 -25.27 2.95 -18.40
N PHE A 220 -24.93 2.72 -19.66
CA PHE A 220 -23.61 3.05 -20.21
C PHE A 220 -23.32 4.56 -20.18
N CYS A 221 -24.29 5.39 -20.59
CA CYS A 221 -24.16 6.84 -20.47
C CYS A 221 -23.99 7.28 -19.00
N GLY A 222 -24.75 6.67 -18.09
CA GLY A 222 -24.66 6.94 -16.65
C GLY A 222 -23.30 6.56 -16.07
N LEU A 223 -22.72 5.42 -16.48
CA LEU A 223 -21.39 4.98 -16.05
C LEU A 223 -20.28 5.89 -16.59
N ILE A 224 -20.32 6.29 -17.87
CA ILE A 224 -19.35 7.24 -18.45
C ILE A 224 -19.42 8.58 -17.71
N PHE A 225 -20.63 9.10 -17.50
CA PHE A 225 -20.83 10.34 -16.74
C PHE A 225 -20.31 10.21 -15.31
N SER A 226 -20.57 9.08 -14.66
CA SER A 226 -20.08 8.81 -13.30
C SER A 226 -18.55 8.74 -13.25
N ASN A 227 -17.90 8.07 -14.19
CA ASN A 227 -16.43 8.03 -14.30
C ASN A 227 -15.85 9.43 -14.52
N ALA A 228 -16.44 10.20 -15.44
CA ALA A 228 -16.00 11.57 -15.72
C ALA A 228 -16.11 12.51 -14.50
N MET A 229 -17.06 12.27 -13.59
CA MET A 229 -17.30 13.14 -12.43
C MET A 229 -16.75 12.61 -11.10
N ALA A 230 -16.58 11.30 -10.96
CA ALA A 230 -16.26 10.63 -9.70
C ALA A 230 -14.98 11.19 -9.09
N ASN A 231 -13.90 11.23 -9.87
CA ASN A 231 -12.61 11.73 -9.42
C ASN A 231 -12.68 13.23 -9.09
N THR A 232 -13.40 14.04 -9.86
CA THR A 232 -13.61 15.47 -9.55
C THR A 232 -14.36 15.66 -8.23
N LEU A 233 -15.41 14.89 -7.98
CA LEU A 233 -16.19 14.95 -6.73
C LEU A 233 -15.36 14.53 -5.51
N VAL A 234 -14.56 13.47 -5.65
CA VAL A 234 -13.64 13.01 -4.61
C VAL A 234 -12.60 14.09 -4.27
N HIS A 235 -12.03 14.74 -5.29
CA HIS A 235 -11.08 15.85 -5.11
C HIS A 235 -11.73 17.09 -4.49
N HIS A 236 -12.99 17.38 -4.84
CA HIS A 236 -13.73 18.50 -4.26
C HIS A 236 -14.02 18.30 -2.77
N ASN A 237 -14.49 17.10 -2.40
CA ASN A 237 -14.96 16.76 -1.06
C ASN A 237 -13.84 16.40 -0.09
N ILE A 238 -12.70 15.87 -0.57
CA ILE A 238 -11.59 15.41 0.27
C ILE A 238 -10.31 16.20 -0.10
N ARG A 239 -10.23 17.44 0.39
CA ARG A 239 -9.11 18.35 0.05
C ARG A 239 -7.83 18.08 0.84
N GLU A 240 -7.97 17.87 2.14
CA GLU A 240 -6.82 17.84 3.07
C GLU A 240 -6.25 16.44 3.33
N LYS A 241 -7.04 15.39 3.13
CA LYS A 241 -6.64 13.99 3.43
C LYS A 241 -6.23 13.26 2.16
N ILE A 242 -5.00 13.49 1.70
CA ILE A 242 -4.47 12.97 0.42
C ILE A 242 -4.59 11.44 0.33
N GLY A 243 -4.19 10.70 1.37
CA GLY A 243 -4.29 9.23 1.35
C GLY A 243 -5.73 8.72 1.23
N LEU A 244 -6.68 9.42 1.86
CA LEU A 244 -8.09 9.03 1.84
C LEU A 244 -8.70 9.33 0.47
N ARG A 245 -8.34 10.48 -0.11
CA ARG A 245 -8.70 10.85 -1.47
C ARG A 245 -8.25 9.79 -2.47
N ARG A 246 -6.97 9.40 -2.43
CA ARG A 246 -6.41 8.37 -3.33
C ARG A 246 -7.10 7.02 -3.16
N LEU A 247 -7.37 6.60 -1.91
CA LEU A 247 -8.11 5.37 -1.64
C LEU A 247 -9.52 5.40 -2.25
N TYR A 248 -10.28 6.47 -2.03
CA TYR A 248 -11.64 6.59 -2.57
C TYR A 248 -11.65 6.69 -4.10
N SER A 249 -10.72 7.43 -4.70
CA SER A 249 -10.55 7.47 -6.16
C SER A 249 -10.34 6.06 -6.72
N THR A 250 -9.39 5.30 -6.18
CA THR A 250 -9.14 3.92 -6.62
C THR A 250 -10.31 2.98 -6.32
N ALA A 251 -11.03 3.17 -5.21
CA ALA A 251 -12.17 2.32 -4.86
C ALA A 251 -13.39 2.57 -5.77
N ILE A 252 -13.63 3.83 -6.15
CA ILE A 252 -14.72 4.19 -7.06
C ILE A 252 -14.40 3.74 -8.48
N ASP A 253 -13.16 3.97 -8.94
CA ASP A 253 -12.61 3.45 -10.20
C ASP A 253 -12.88 1.95 -10.32
N LEU A 254 -12.44 1.17 -9.31
CA LEU A 254 -12.67 -0.28 -9.25
C LEU A 254 -14.16 -0.67 -9.28
N ALA A 255 -15.02 0.10 -8.61
CA ALA A 255 -16.46 -0.19 -8.57
C ALA A 255 -17.14 0.07 -9.91
N LEU A 256 -16.73 1.12 -10.63
CA LEU A 256 -17.27 1.49 -11.94
C LEU A 256 -16.77 0.52 -13.01
N ASP A 257 -15.50 0.13 -12.97
CA ASP A 257 -14.93 -0.94 -13.78
C ASP A 257 -15.66 -2.27 -13.54
N PHE A 258 -15.97 -2.60 -12.29
CA PHE A 258 -16.70 -3.82 -11.97
C PHE A 258 -18.14 -3.78 -12.52
N ALA A 259 -18.81 -2.64 -12.39
CA ALA A 259 -20.16 -2.48 -12.93
C ALA A 259 -20.19 -2.64 -14.45
N TRP A 260 -19.21 -2.05 -15.15
CA TRP A 260 -19.07 -2.15 -16.59
C TRP A 260 -18.73 -3.58 -17.04
N GLY A 261 -17.64 -4.14 -16.51
CA GLY A 261 -17.08 -5.41 -16.96
C GLY A 261 -17.86 -6.64 -16.54
N PHE A 262 -18.67 -6.57 -15.47
CA PHE A 262 -19.31 -7.76 -14.90
C PHE A 262 -20.81 -7.63 -14.67
N ILE A 263 -21.28 -6.53 -14.06
CA ILE A 263 -22.71 -6.40 -13.71
C ILE A 263 -23.56 -6.41 -14.98
N ILE A 264 -23.15 -5.68 -16.03
CA ILE A 264 -23.88 -5.61 -17.29
C ILE A 264 -23.90 -6.98 -18.01
N PRO A 265 -22.76 -7.64 -18.30
CA PRO A 265 -22.78 -8.98 -18.90
C PRO A 265 -23.55 -10.03 -18.08
N CYS A 266 -23.37 -10.04 -16.75
CA CYS A 266 -24.09 -10.99 -15.89
C CYS A 266 -25.60 -10.75 -15.93
N ARG A 267 -26.04 -9.49 -16.01
CA ARG A 267 -27.46 -9.15 -16.15
C ARG A 267 -28.03 -9.66 -17.47
N ILE A 268 -27.30 -9.52 -18.57
CA ILE A 268 -27.69 -10.01 -19.89
C ILE A 268 -27.87 -11.54 -19.84
N ILE A 269 -26.85 -12.26 -19.34
CA ILE A 269 -26.90 -13.72 -19.18
C ILE A 269 -28.09 -14.14 -18.31
N PHE A 270 -28.30 -13.47 -17.19
CA PHE A 270 -29.39 -13.78 -16.26
C PHE A 270 -30.77 -13.69 -16.93
N VAL A 271 -31.01 -12.68 -17.77
CA VAL A 271 -32.27 -12.51 -18.50
C VAL A 271 -32.54 -13.71 -19.41
N TYR A 272 -31.56 -14.11 -20.23
CA TYR A 272 -31.73 -15.19 -21.19
C TYR A 272 -31.75 -16.58 -20.55
N VAL A 273 -30.93 -16.82 -19.53
CA VAL A 273 -30.95 -18.07 -18.76
C VAL A 273 -32.29 -18.24 -18.04
N THR A 274 -32.83 -17.17 -17.45
CA THR A 274 -34.14 -17.23 -16.81
C THR A 274 -35.24 -17.54 -17.81
N MET A 275 -35.19 -16.95 -19.02
CA MET A 275 -36.13 -17.25 -20.09
C MET A 275 -36.06 -18.71 -20.53
N TYR A 276 -34.84 -19.24 -20.71
CA TYR A 276 -34.59 -20.63 -21.08
C TYR A 276 -35.10 -21.63 -20.02
N ILE A 277 -34.82 -21.37 -18.74
CA ILE A 277 -35.25 -22.23 -17.63
C ILE A 277 -36.77 -22.18 -17.48
N LYS A 278 -37.38 -20.99 -17.50
CA LYS A 278 -38.84 -20.83 -17.39
C LYS A 278 -39.60 -21.57 -18.49
N ASN A 279 -38.99 -21.70 -19.66
CA ASN A 279 -39.56 -22.41 -20.80
C ASN A 279 -38.98 -23.83 -20.95
N LYS A 280 -38.78 -24.53 -19.83
CA LYS A 280 -38.43 -25.96 -19.76
C LYS A 280 -37.17 -26.33 -20.55
N HIS A 281 -36.11 -25.55 -20.37
CA HIS A 281 -34.84 -25.75 -21.09
C HIS A 281 -34.98 -25.58 -22.60
N ASN A 282 -35.81 -24.62 -23.02
CA ASN A 282 -35.92 -24.20 -24.40
C ASN A 282 -36.23 -22.70 -24.47
N PHE A 283 -36.03 -22.06 -25.61
CA PHE A 283 -36.51 -20.69 -25.82
C PHE A 283 -37.96 -20.69 -26.32
N PRO A 284 -38.78 -19.70 -25.95
CA PRO A 284 -40.16 -19.62 -26.44
C PRO A 284 -40.16 -19.42 -27.96
N GLU A 285 -41.18 -19.91 -28.66
CA GLU A 285 -41.26 -19.77 -30.13
C GLU A 285 -41.15 -18.30 -30.57
N SER A 286 -41.74 -17.38 -29.81
CA SER A 286 -41.62 -15.94 -30.06
C SER A 286 -40.17 -15.42 -30.01
N PHE A 287 -39.26 -16.10 -29.31
CA PHE A 287 -37.85 -15.73 -29.31
C PHE A 287 -37.19 -16.04 -30.65
N SER A 288 -37.48 -17.20 -31.23
CA SER A 288 -36.89 -17.67 -32.48
C SER A 288 -37.57 -17.09 -33.74
N TYR A 289 -38.86 -16.77 -33.66
CA TYR A 289 -39.65 -16.31 -34.81
C TYR A 289 -39.99 -14.82 -34.78
N SER A 290 -39.57 -14.08 -33.74
CA SER A 290 -39.68 -12.62 -33.73
C SER A 290 -38.51 -11.99 -34.47
N ASP A 291 -38.80 -11.05 -35.35
CA ASP A 291 -37.81 -10.27 -36.09
C ASP A 291 -36.87 -9.47 -35.18
N THR A 292 -37.20 -9.29 -33.90
CA THR A 292 -36.48 -8.40 -32.99
C THR A 292 -35.80 -9.11 -31.81
N MET A 293 -36.41 -10.14 -31.22
CA MET A 293 -35.92 -10.71 -29.97
C MET A 293 -34.60 -11.46 -30.12
N GLN A 294 -34.47 -12.33 -31.13
CA GLN A 294 -33.24 -13.09 -31.34
C GLN A 294 -32.08 -12.18 -31.77
N ILE A 295 -32.35 -11.22 -32.67
CA ILE A 295 -31.37 -10.24 -33.12
C ILE A 295 -30.88 -9.40 -31.95
N LYS A 296 -31.79 -8.93 -31.10
CA LYS A 296 -31.45 -8.19 -29.88
C LYS A 296 -30.57 -9.04 -28.96
N ALA A 297 -30.92 -10.30 -28.72
CA ALA A 297 -30.12 -11.19 -27.88
C ALA A 297 -28.71 -11.42 -28.42
N ILE A 298 -28.57 -11.62 -29.73
CA ILE A 298 -27.28 -11.74 -30.41
C ILE A 298 -26.42 -10.50 -30.17
N LEU A 299 -26.99 -9.30 -30.36
CA LEU A 299 -26.26 -8.04 -30.24
C LEU A 299 -25.92 -7.71 -28.78
N GLU A 300 -26.78 -8.08 -27.83
CA GLU A 300 -26.50 -7.95 -26.40
C GLU A 300 -25.40 -8.91 -25.94
N CYS A 301 -25.30 -10.11 -26.50
CA CYS A 301 -24.22 -11.06 -26.20
C CYS A 301 -22.82 -10.56 -26.62
N ASN A 302 -22.74 -9.60 -27.55
CA ASN A 302 -21.47 -8.96 -27.92
C ASN A 302 -20.86 -8.10 -26.81
N GLN A 303 -21.54 -7.94 -25.67
CA GLN A 303 -20.95 -7.32 -24.47
C GLN A 303 -19.92 -8.21 -23.75
N PHE A 304 -19.88 -9.50 -24.07
CA PHE A 304 -18.88 -10.42 -23.53
C PHE A 304 -18.26 -11.35 -24.58
N PHE A 305 -18.80 -11.35 -25.81
CA PHE A 305 -18.14 -11.95 -26.96
C PHE A 305 -17.42 -10.90 -27.80
N MET A 306 -16.12 -11.13 -28.03
CA MET A 306 -15.25 -10.27 -28.79
C MET A 306 -15.57 -10.38 -30.28
N VAL A 307 -15.87 -9.26 -30.90
CA VAL A 307 -16.17 -9.13 -32.33
C VAL A 307 -14.90 -8.79 -33.14
N SER A 308 -13.97 -8.07 -32.54
CA SER A 308 -12.71 -7.64 -33.16
C SER A 308 -11.57 -7.49 -32.14
N TRP A 309 -10.33 -7.26 -32.60
CA TRP A 309 -9.21 -6.99 -31.70
C TRP A 309 -9.30 -5.65 -30.95
N LEU A 310 -9.90 -4.63 -31.57
CA LEU A 310 -10.15 -3.36 -30.89
C LEU A 310 -11.18 -3.54 -29.78
N ASP A 311 -12.23 -4.30 -30.08
CA ASP A 311 -13.27 -4.68 -29.12
C ASP A 311 -12.68 -5.55 -27.99
N ALA A 312 -11.82 -6.52 -28.32
CA ALA A 312 -11.09 -7.31 -27.35
C ALA A 312 -10.24 -6.43 -26.41
N ALA A 313 -9.47 -5.49 -26.95
CA ALA A 313 -8.61 -4.60 -26.16
C ALA A 313 -9.42 -3.68 -25.24
N THR A 314 -10.51 -3.12 -25.75
CA THR A 314 -11.35 -2.18 -24.98
C THR A 314 -12.20 -2.90 -23.92
N THR A 315 -12.69 -4.09 -24.23
CA THR A 315 -13.46 -4.93 -23.30
C THR A 315 -12.57 -5.57 -22.23
N THR A 316 -11.29 -5.88 -22.51
CA THR A 316 -10.40 -6.51 -21.51
C THR A 316 -9.77 -5.53 -20.51
N LEU A 317 -9.80 -4.22 -20.80
CA LEU A 317 -9.19 -3.18 -19.96
C LEU A 317 -9.68 -3.19 -18.49
N PRO A 318 -11.00 -3.27 -18.21
CA PRO A 318 -11.50 -3.30 -16.82
C PRO A 318 -10.98 -4.52 -16.03
N TYR A 319 -10.85 -5.68 -16.69
CA TYR A 319 -10.35 -6.91 -16.07
C TYR A 319 -8.87 -6.80 -15.67
N LEU A 320 -8.08 -6.05 -16.46
CA LEU A 320 -6.68 -5.73 -16.15
C LEU A 320 -6.58 -4.66 -15.08
N ASN A 321 -7.52 -3.73 -15.03
CA ASN A 321 -7.53 -2.69 -14.00
C ASN A 321 -7.72 -3.26 -12.58
N MET A 322 -8.48 -4.35 -12.46
CA MET A 322 -8.65 -5.09 -11.20
C MET A 322 -7.38 -5.84 -10.72
N LEU A 323 -6.33 -5.90 -11.54
CA LEU A 323 -5.02 -6.47 -11.16
C LEU A 323 -4.14 -5.47 -10.39
N SER A 324 -4.51 -4.19 -10.30
CA SER A 324 -3.73 -3.21 -9.55
C SER A 324 -3.79 -3.52 -8.05
N GLU A 325 -2.72 -4.14 -7.54
CA GLU A 325 -2.51 -4.36 -6.12
C GLU A 325 -2.54 -3.00 -5.38
N LEU A 326 -3.38 -2.85 -4.36
CA LEU A 326 -3.32 -1.73 -3.43
C LEU A 326 -2.04 -1.86 -2.60
N VAL A 327 -0.94 -1.29 -3.09
CA VAL A 327 0.38 -1.39 -2.48
C VAL A 327 0.60 -0.25 -1.47
N ILE A 328 0.89 -0.62 -0.22
CA ILE A 328 1.33 0.28 0.86
C ILE A 328 2.78 -0.13 1.23
N THR A 329 3.77 0.77 1.12
CA THR A 329 5.24 0.47 1.27
C THR A 329 6.00 1.34 2.29
N GLU A 330 7.27 0.97 2.55
CA GLU A 330 8.18 1.38 3.64
C GLU A 330 8.87 2.75 3.42
N ASP A 331 8.14 3.86 3.59
CA ASP A 331 8.60 5.21 3.21
C ASP A 331 9.22 6.05 4.35
N ILE A 332 9.62 5.46 5.48
CA ILE A 332 10.17 6.22 6.63
C ILE A 332 11.52 6.91 6.31
N ARG A 333 12.31 6.37 5.37
CA ARG A 333 13.65 6.89 5.01
C ARG A 333 13.66 8.23 4.27
N GLY A 334 12.50 8.74 3.85
CA GLY A 334 12.40 10.02 3.13
C GLY A 334 12.22 11.24 4.05
N PHE A 335 12.12 11.05 5.37
CA PHE A 335 11.83 12.11 6.33
C PHE A 335 13.08 12.62 7.04
N ASN A 336 14.07 13.13 6.29
CA ASN A 336 15.39 13.49 6.84
C ASN A 336 15.35 14.58 7.92
N ASN A 337 14.31 15.43 7.92
CA ASN A 337 14.11 16.51 8.90
C ASN A 337 13.11 16.14 10.01
N LEU A 338 12.79 14.85 10.17
CA LEU A 338 11.84 14.39 11.18
C LEU A 338 12.43 14.58 12.58
N MET A 339 11.88 15.50 13.36
CA MET A 339 12.33 15.74 14.75
C MET A 339 11.55 14.93 15.78
N ARG A 340 10.29 14.61 15.49
CA ARG A 340 9.43 13.85 16.41
C ARG A 340 8.66 12.80 15.63
N LEU A 341 8.74 11.56 16.08
CA LEU A 341 7.93 10.45 15.57
C LEU A 341 6.93 10.03 16.65
N GLU A 342 5.65 10.29 16.38
CA GLU A 342 4.56 9.87 17.26
C GLU A 342 3.69 8.81 16.56
N LEU A 343 3.57 7.66 17.24
CA LEU A 343 2.68 6.55 16.93
C LEU A 343 1.61 6.49 18.03
N TYR A 344 0.37 6.71 17.64
CA TYR A 344 -0.76 6.71 18.57
C TYR A 344 -1.80 5.69 18.13
N ASN A 345 -2.32 4.88 19.05
CA ASN A 345 -3.41 3.93 18.82
C ASN A 345 -3.22 3.08 17.54
N SER A 346 -2.00 2.56 17.37
CA SER A 346 -1.57 1.88 16.15
C SER A 346 -1.09 0.46 16.45
N THR A 347 -1.27 -0.47 15.52
CA THR A 347 -0.64 -1.79 15.61
C THR A 347 0.59 -1.81 14.72
N VAL A 348 1.78 -1.82 15.32
CA VAL A 348 3.05 -2.00 14.62
C VAL A 348 3.24 -3.49 14.37
N VAL A 349 2.96 -3.86 13.14
CA VAL A 349 2.97 -5.25 12.66
C VAL A 349 4.37 -5.72 12.27
N ASN A 350 5.11 -4.85 11.59
CA ASN A 350 6.47 -5.08 11.17
C ASN A 350 7.14 -3.73 11.07
N TRP A 351 8.30 -3.60 11.69
CA TRP A 351 9.17 -2.45 11.54
C TRP A 351 10.59 -3.01 11.41
N PRO A 352 11.00 -3.33 10.18
CA PRO A 352 12.24 -4.04 9.93
C PRO A 352 13.45 -3.14 10.19
N SER A 353 14.61 -3.76 10.40
CA SER A 353 15.91 -3.05 10.48
C SER A 353 16.20 -2.17 9.26
N SER A 354 15.64 -2.50 8.09
CA SER A 354 15.69 -1.64 6.90
C SER A 354 14.99 -0.29 7.13
N ALA A 355 13.90 -0.22 7.89
CA ALA A 355 13.21 1.01 8.23
C ALA A 355 13.71 1.62 9.55
N SER A 356 14.98 1.40 9.90
CA SER A 356 15.55 1.90 11.15
C SER A 356 15.51 3.43 11.25
N LEU A 357 15.44 3.91 12.49
CA LEU A 357 15.57 5.33 12.80
C LEU A 357 17.03 5.74 13.03
N SER A 358 17.94 5.20 12.21
CA SER A 358 19.37 5.46 12.32
C SER A 358 19.74 6.85 11.79
N LEU A 359 20.93 7.32 12.16
CA LEU A 359 21.50 8.58 11.68
C LEU A 359 21.47 8.71 10.14
N SER A 360 21.64 7.60 9.42
CA SER A 360 21.65 7.61 7.95
C SER A 360 20.29 7.93 7.32
N TYR A 361 19.19 7.75 8.06
CA TYR A 361 17.83 7.89 7.54
C TYR A 361 17.06 9.06 8.15
N VAL A 362 17.22 9.31 9.45
CA VAL A 362 16.48 10.35 10.19
C VAL A 362 17.41 11.14 11.13
N PRO A 363 18.39 11.89 10.58
CA PRO A 363 19.44 12.51 11.37
C PRO A 363 18.94 13.54 12.39
N SER A 364 17.75 14.11 12.19
CA SER A 364 17.19 15.15 13.07
C SER A 364 16.23 14.63 14.14
N LEU A 365 16.04 13.31 14.29
CA LEU A 365 15.07 12.76 15.24
C LEU A 365 15.51 12.98 16.68
N VAL A 366 14.62 13.59 17.48
CA VAL A 366 14.82 13.93 18.89
C VAL A 366 13.91 13.12 19.81
N THR A 367 12.68 12.88 19.38
CA THR A 367 11.65 12.29 20.24
C THR A 367 10.90 11.16 19.53
N LEU A 368 10.70 10.04 20.22
CA LEU A 368 9.89 8.90 19.77
C LEU A 368 8.81 8.57 20.80
N PHE A 369 7.55 8.74 20.41
CA PHE A 369 6.40 8.40 21.25
C PHE A 369 5.60 7.26 20.64
N ILE A 370 5.37 6.22 21.43
CA ILE A 370 4.59 5.04 21.08
C ILE A 370 3.49 4.88 22.12
N ILE A 371 2.34 5.47 21.83
CA ILE A 371 1.24 5.63 22.77
C ILE A 371 0.06 4.75 22.33
N ARG A 372 -0.53 3.99 23.25
CA ARG A 372 -1.67 3.10 23.05
C ARG A 372 -1.48 2.15 21.88
N SER A 373 -0.24 1.70 21.64
CA SER A 373 0.12 1.02 20.40
C SER A 373 0.62 -0.40 20.66
N GLN A 374 0.27 -1.34 19.78
CA GLN A 374 0.65 -2.74 19.93
C GLN A 374 1.90 -3.03 19.11
N LEU A 375 2.97 -3.50 19.76
CA LEU A 375 4.21 -3.91 19.10
C LEU A 375 4.22 -5.45 18.99
N VAL A 376 3.85 -5.97 17.81
CA VAL A 376 3.68 -7.41 17.62
C VAL A 376 5.06 -8.09 17.67
N GLY A 377 5.27 -8.95 18.67
CA GLY A 377 6.56 -9.61 18.90
C GLY A 377 7.56 -8.80 19.73
N GLY A 378 7.11 -7.77 20.46
CA GLY A 378 7.96 -6.95 21.32
C GLY A 378 8.58 -5.76 20.56
N ILE A 379 9.75 -5.29 21.02
CA ILE A 379 10.42 -4.15 20.37
C ILE A 379 10.79 -4.53 18.92
N PRO A 380 10.37 -3.74 17.93
CA PRO A 380 10.65 -4.04 16.54
C PRO A 380 12.12 -3.83 16.17
N GLU A 381 12.59 -4.60 15.18
CA GLU A 381 13.98 -4.55 14.69
C GLU A 381 14.47 -3.15 14.30
N GLY A 382 13.60 -2.31 13.73
CA GLY A 382 13.95 -0.94 13.35
C GLY A 382 14.27 -0.03 14.54
N LEU A 383 13.91 -0.44 15.76
CA LEU A 383 14.30 0.20 17.02
C LEU A 383 15.45 -0.54 17.73
N THR A 384 15.81 -1.75 17.29
CA THR A 384 16.96 -2.50 17.83
C THR A 384 18.23 -2.31 17.00
N THR A 385 18.33 -1.21 16.25
CA THR A 385 19.55 -0.77 15.56
C THR A 385 20.07 0.51 16.19
N ASN A 386 21.31 0.90 15.88
CA ASN A 386 21.85 2.20 16.30
C ASN A 386 20.93 3.34 15.84
N LEU A 387 20.29 3.99 16.80
CA LEU A 387 19.38 5.09 16.54
C LEU A 387 20.15 6.37 16.17
N SER A 388 19.42 7.38 15.72
CA SER A 388 19.96 8.73 15.57
C SER A 388 20.57 9.19 16.91
N PRO A 389 21.81 9.72 16.93
CA PRO A 389 22.46 10.21 18.15
C PRO A 389 21.80 11.45 18.75
N ASN A 390 20.77 12.00 18.08
CA ASN A 390 20.01 13.14 18.58
C ASN A 390 18.73 12.71 19.30
N ILE A 391 18.41 11.41 19.35
CA ILE A 391 17.21 10.95 20.04
C ILE A 391 17.46 10.96 21.55
N VAL A 392 16.74 11.83 22.24
CA VAL A 392 16.88 12.07 23.68
C VAL A 392 15.74 11.43 24.46
N ASP A 393 14.57 11.37 23.84
CA ASP A 393 13.31 11.08 24.53
C ASP A 393 12.56 9.94 23.82
N ILE A 394 12.36 8.82 24.54
CA ILE A 394 11.59 7.67 24.09
C ILE A 394 10.51 7.34 25.12
N GLU A 395 9.26 7.37 24.67
CA GLU A 395 8.11 7.02 25.49
C GLU A 395 7.30 5.87 24.87
N PHE A 396 7.00 4.87 25.68
CA PHE A 396 6.04 3.82 25.43
C PHE A 396 4.94 3.91 26.48
N VAL A 397 3.73 4.31 26.09
CA VAL A 397 2.62 4.52 27.04
C VAL A 397 1.44 3.68 26.62
N ALA A 398 0.93 2.82 27.49
CA ALA A 398 -0.17 1.90 27.19
C ALA A 398 0.11 1.03 25.96
N SER A 399 1.37 0.59 25.80
CA SER A 399 1.84 -0.14 24.63
C SER A 399 2.36 -1.51 25.05
N ASP A 400 1.91 -2.57 24.37
CA ASP A 400 2.18 -3.95 24.81
C ASP A 400 3.57 -4.42 24.34
N PHE A 401 4.32 -5.05 25.25
CA PHE A 401 5.61 -5.69 25.00
C PHE A 401 5.46 -7.20 25.20
N ASP A 402 5.54 -7.98 24.11
CA ASP A 402 5.47 -9.45 24.14
C ASP A 402 6.77 -10.11 24.69
N GLY A 403 7.60 -9.37 25.42
CA GLY A 403 8.92 -9.82 25.89
C GLY A 403 9.68 -8.77 26.71
N GLN A 404 10.86 -9.14 27.21
CA GLN A 404 11.80 -8.22 27.87
C GLN A 404 12.45 -7.28 26.86
N LEU A 405 12.92 -6.11 27.34
CA LEU A 405 13.79 -5.24 26.56
C LEU A 405 15.11 -5.98 26.26
N PRO A 406 15.59 -6.03 25.00
CA PRO A 406 16.88 -6.63 24.69
C PRO A 406 18.05 -6.01 25.48
N ASP A 407 18.95 -6.85 25.99
CA ASP A 407 20.07 -6.42 26.84
C ASP A 407 21.06 -5.46 26.13
N ASP A 408 21.12 -5.51 24.80
CA ASP A 408 22.01 -4.69 23.98
C ASP A 408 21.40 -3.34 23.56
N LEU A 409 20.19 -3.01 24.05
CA LEU A 409 19.53 -1.74 23.71
C LEU A 409 20.29 -0.53 24.22
N ALA A 410 20.98 -0.63 25.36
CA ALA A 410 21.76 0.48 25.91
C ALA A 410 22.82 0.99 24.92
N ASP A 411 23.51 0.09 24.22
CA ASP A 411 24.51 0.45 23.21
C ASP A 411 23.88 1.13 21.98
N LYS A 412 22.66 0.73 21.64
CA LYS A 412 21.91 1.19 20.45
C LYS A 412 21.19 2.51 20.69
N TRP A 413 20.79 2.76 21.94
CA TRP A 413 20.05 3.92 22.43
C TRP A 413 20.97 4.82 23.28
N SER A 414 22.24 4.94 22.88
CA SER A 414 23.30 5.58 23.66
C SER A 414 23.12 7.08 23.92
N SER A 415 22.15 7.73 23.26
CA SER A 415 21.85 9.15 23.43
C SER A 415 20.52 9.41 24.15
N VAL A 416 19.80 8.36 24.53
CA VAL A 416 18.51 8.48 25.23
C VAL A 416 18.75 8.88 26.68
N GLU A 417 18.14 9.98 27.09
CA GLU A 417 18.19 10.51 28.46
C GLU A 417 16.85 10.28 29.19
N MET A 418 15.73 10.28 28.45
CA MET A 418 14.39 10.10 29.02
C MET A 418 13.77 8.81 28.45
N LEU A 419 13.43 7.87 29.34
CA LEU A 419 12.80 6.60 28.96
C LEU A 419 11.55 6.35 29.80
N TYR A 420 10.39 6.48 29.17
CA TYR A 420 9.11 6.17 29.81
C TYR A 420 8.53 4.88 29.24
N ILE A 421 8.19 3.93 30.11
CA ILE A 421 7.48 2.70 29.77
C ILE A 421 6.32 2.55 30.74
N GLU A 422 5.19 3.16 30.42
CA GLU A 422 4.04 3.28 31.31
C GLU A 422 2.87 2.43 30.82
N HIS A 423 2.05 1.90 31.73
CA HIS A 423 0.84 1.15 31.39
C HIS A 423 1.10 -0.03 30.41
N SER A 424 2.29 -0.60 30.44
CA SER A 424 2.83 -1.45 29.34
C SER A 424 2.98 -2.92 29.73
N GLY A 425 2.51 -3.30 30.92
CA GLY A 425 2.43 -4.69 31.36
C GLY A 425 3.76 -5.35 31.73
N LEU A 426 4.84 -4.58 31.93
CA LEU A 426 6.14 -5.13 32.35
C LEU A 426 5.99 -5.90 33.67
N ARG A 427 6.48 -7.14 33.72
CA ARG A 427 6.41 -7.98 34.93
C ARG A 427 7.67 -7.95 35.77
N GLU A 428 8.78 -7.60 35.15
CA GLU A 428 10.12 -7.57 35.75
C GLU A 428 10.76 -6.22 35.46
N PHE A 429 11.66 -5.80 36.34
CA PHE A 429 12.43 -4.59 36.14
C PHE A 429 13.39 -4.78 34.94
N PRO A 430 13.42 -3.85 33.97
CA PRO A 430 14.27 -3.99 32.79
C PRO A 430 15.76 -3.78 33.14
N SER A 431 16.53 -4.87 33.19
CA SER A 431 17.98 -4.85 33.49
C SER A 431 18.79 -3.95 32.58
N VAL A 432 18.40 -3.81 31.31
CA VAL A 432 19.11 -2.95 30.33
C VAL A 432 19.20 -1.49 30.77
N VAL A 433 18.26 -1.02 31.59
CA VAL A 433 18.24 0.35 32.11
C VAL A 433 19.48 0.64 32.98
N SER A 434 20.08 -0.38 33.58
CA SER A 434 21.34 -0.23 34.34
C SER A 434 22.52 0.24 33.49
N ASN A 435 22.48 0.00 32.18
CA ASN A 435 23.55 0.39 31.27
C ASN A 435 23.22 1.66 30.48
N MET A 436 22.10 2.35 30.79
CA MET A 436 21.67 3.56 30.10
C MET A 436 21.99 4.81 30.92
N ALA A 437 22.47 5.87 30.26
CA ALA A 437 22.75 7.17 30.87
C ALA A 437 21.47 8.04 30.95
N LEU A 438 20.48 7.59 31.73
CA LEU A 438 19.19 8.27 31.86
C LEU A 438 19.23 9.41 32.88
N THR A 439 18.44 10.45 32.61
CA THR A 439 18.03 11.49 33.57
C THR A 439 16.63 11.23 34.12
N ASP A 440 15.76 10.63 33.32
CA ASP A 440 14.36 10.39 33.67
C ASP A 440 13.95 8.95 33.33
N LEU A 441 13.41 8.26 34.33
CA LEU A 441 12.86 6.91 34.21
C LEU A 441 11.44 6.86 34.75
N SER A 442 10.48 6.54 33.88
CA SER A 442 9.10 6.25 34.29
C SER A 442 8.73 4.81 33.95
N LEU A 443 8.28 4.07 34.96
CA LEU A 443 7.75 2.71 34.85
C LEU A 443 6.33 2.61 35.43
N ILE A 444 5.57 3.71 35.42
CA ILE A 444 4.24 3.81 36.04
C ILE A 444 3.27 2.75 35.49
N ASP A 445 2.45 2.20 36.38
CA ASP A 445 1.35 1.27 36.08
C ASP A 445 1.78 0.06 35.23
N ASN A 446 2.87 -0.58 35.66
CA ASN A 446 3.26 -1.90 35.21
C ASN A 446 2.97 -2.94 36.31
N ASN A 447 3.47 -4.16 36.13
CA ASN A 447 3.30 -5.28 37.05
C ASN A 447 4.63 -5.70 37.69
N ILE A 448 5.54 -4.75 37.93
CA ILE A 448 6.87 -4.99 38.50
C ILE A 448 6.73 -5.19 40.01
N SER A 449 7.10 -6.37 40.51
CA SER A 449 6.99 -6.68 41.95
C SER A 449 8.30 -6.56 42.73
N VAL A 450 9.43 -6.61 42.04
CA VAL A 450 10.78 -6.56 42.62
C VAL A 450 11.70 -5.78 41.69
N ILE A 451 12.49 -4.88 42.26
CA ILE A 451 13.68 -4.29 41.63
C ILE A 451 14.89 -5.01 42.25
N PRO A 452 15.88 -5.47 41.46
CA PRO A 452 17.09 -6.12 41.98
C PRO A 452 17.84 -5.24 42.97
N GLU A 453 18.44 -5.84 44.01
CA GLU A 453 19.16 -5.10 45.06
C GLU A 453 20.49 -4.52 44.56
N ASP A 454 21.05 -5.18 43.55
CA ASP A 454 22.30 -4.85 42.88
C ASP A 454 22.09 -4.02 41.61
N VAL A 455 20.87 -3.47 41.40
CA VAL A 455 20.62 -2.58 40.26
C VAL A 455 21.51 -1.33 40.39
N GLN A 456 22.37 -1.13 39.40
CA GLN A 456 23.18 0.08 39.27
C GLN A 456 22.49 0.95 38.23
N LEU A 457 22.04 2.13 38.61
CA LEU A 457 21.47 3.11 37.70
C LEU A 457 22.46 4.26 37.52
N SER A 458 22.33 5.02 36.44
CA SER A 458 23.24 6.13 36.16
C SER A 458 23.17 7.21 37.24
N ASP A 459 24.32 7.79 37.59
CA ASP A 459 24.42 8.89 38.57
C ASP A 459 23.66 10.14 38.10
N SER A 460 23.42 10.30 36.79
CA SER A 460 22.65 11.41 36.22
C SER A 460 21.14 11.32 36.43
N LEU A 461 20.64 10.23 37.04
CA LEU A 461 19.21 9.98 37.17
C LEU A 461 18.56 10.91 38.20
N MET A 462 17.70 11.81 37.72
CA MET A 462 17.03 12.83 38.52
C MET A 462 15.58 12.47 38.88
N TYR A 463 14.88 11.78 37.98
CA TYR A 463 13.45 11.47 38.13
C TYR A 463 13.20 9.97 38.01
N VAL A 464 12.60 9.39 39.05
CA VAL A 464 12.20 7.99 39.08
C VAL A 464 10.73 7.87 39.47
N MET A 465 9.93 7.36 38.55
CA MET A 465 8.48 7.19 38.73
C MET A 465 8.09 5.71 38.64
N LEU A 466 7.62 5.16 39.76
CA LEU A 466 7.33 3.72 39.92
C LEU A 466 5.88 3.45 40.37
N ASP A 467 5.01 4.46 40.30
CA ASP A 467 3.65 4.39 40.80
C ASP A 467 2.87 3.21 40.21
N ARG A 468 1.88 2.72 40.96
CA ARG A 468 0.95 1.66 40.54
C ARG A 468 1.62 0.34 40.12
N ASN A 469 2.79 0.04 40.66
CA ASN A 469 3.41 -1.28 40.54
C ASN A 469 3.23 -2.11 41.82
N PRO A 470 3.13 -3.45 41.77
CA PRO A 470 3.04 -4.29 42.96
C PRO A 470 4.38 -4.44 43.73
N LEU A 471 5.23 -3.41 43.72
CA LEU A 471 6.56 -3.38 44.35
C LEU A 471 6.47 -3.68 45.85
N LYS A 472 7.32 -4.59 46.34
CA LYS A 472 7.34 -4.98 47.76
C LYS A 472 8.31 -4.16 48.61
N ARG A 473 9.35 -3.60 47.98
CA ARG A 473 10.41 -2.79 48.59
C ARG A 473 11.05 -1.88 47.56
N ILE A 474 11.70 -0.82 48.04
CA ILE A 474 12.64 0.00 47.27
C ILE A 474 14.06 -0.50 47.61
N PRO A 475 14.95 -0.73 46.63
CA PRO A 475 16.29 -1.26 46.88
C PRO A 475 17.20 -0.24 47.57
N ASP A 476 18.17 -0.73 48.33
CA ASP A 476 19.21 0.07 48.98
C ASP A 476 20.18 0.69 47.96
N SER A 477 20.34 0.09 46.77
CA SER A 477 21.20 0.64 45.72
C SER A 477 20.78 2.03 45.24
N PHE A 478 19.52 2.43 45.41
CA PHE A 478 19.08 3.79 45.07
C PHE A 478 19.73 4.87 45.95
N GLN A 479 20.34 4.49 47.08
CA GLN A 479 21.13 5.39 47.91
C GLN A 479 22.31 6.02 47.16
N SER A 480 22.85 5.34 46.14
CA SER A 480 23.99 5.84 45.37
C SER A 480 23.63 6.91 44.34
N LEU A 481 22.34 7.16 44.09
CA LEU A 481 21.89 8.14 43.10
C LEU A 481 21.99 9.55 43.68
N GLU A 482 23.14 10.19 43.49
CA GLU A 482 23.46 11.49 44.09
C GLU A 482 22.57 12.63 43.58
N ASP A 483 22.20 12.61 42.29
CA ASP A 483 21.39 13.64 41.64
C ASP A 483 19.88 13.37 41.70
N LEU A 484 19.44 12.30 42.37
CA LEU A 484 18.03 11.94 42.47
C LEU A 484 17.23 13.06 43.14
N PHE A 485 16.33 13.67 42.37
CA PHE A 485 15.55 14.83 42.78
C PHE A 485 14.08 14.47 43.06
N PHE A 486 13.52 13.49 42.34
CA PHE A 486 12.13 13.08 42.47
C PHE A 486 12.01 11.57 42.44
N LEU A 487 11.42 11.00 43.51
CA LEU A 487 11.10 9.58 43.59
C LEU A 487 9.64 9.43 44.01
N THR A 488 8.87 8.70 43.20
CA THR A 488 7.48 8.38 43.49
C THR A 488 7.20 6.89 43.29
N PHE A 489 6.43 6.32 44.20
CA PHE A 489 6.05 4.90 44.20
C PHE A 489 4.68 4.73 44.86
N GLN A 490 3.77 5.64 44.56
CA GLN A 490 2.42 5.63 45.10
C GLN A 490 1.65 4.41 44.61
N HIS A 491 0.70 3.94 45.42
CA HIS A 491 -0.13 2.78 45.09
C HIS A 491 0.69 1.51 44.81
N THR A 492 1.76 1.29 45.58
CA THR A 492 2.57 0.07 45.57
C THR A 492 2.31 -0.81 46.80
N ASN A 493 3.00 -1.96 46.92
CA ASN A 493 2.93 -2.88 48.07
C ASN A 493 4.14 -2.72 49.02
N VAL A 494 4.81 -1.57 49.00
CA VAL A 494 5.97 -1.30 49.86
C VAL A 494 5.49 -1.20 51.30
N THR A 495 5.98 -2.09 52.17
CA THR A 495 5.57 -2.15 53.59
C THR A 495 6.57 -1.51 54.54
N SER A 496 7.83 -1.36 54.11
CA SER A 496 8.91 -0.73 54.87
C SER A 496 9.77 0.12 53.94
N LEU A 497 10.13 1.32 54.40
CA LEU A 497 11.07 2.19 53.69
C LEU A 497 12.51 1.85 54.10
N PRO A 498 13.48 1.81 53.17
CA PRO A 498 14.89 1.66 53.50
C PRO A 498 15.43 2.85 54.31
N GLN A 499 16.47 2.61 55.11
CA GLN A 499 17.02 3.61 56.03
C GLN A 499 17.48 4.88 55.30
N TRP A 500 18.05 4.74 54.10
CA TRP A 500 18.54 5.86 53.32
C TRP A 500 17.45 6.85 52.92
N LEU A 501 16.18 6.44 52.82
CA LEU A 501 15.07 7.35 52.54
C LEU A 501 14.73 8.26 53.72
N HIS A 502 14.93 7.77 54.95
CA HIS A 502 14.80 8.59 56.15
C HIS A 502 15.87 9.68 56.17
N ASP A 503 17.10 9.34 55.76
CA ASP A 503 18.21 10.27 55.69
C ASP A 503 18.08 11.23 54.47
N ALA A 504 17.57 10.73 53.35
CA ALA A 504 17.41 11.49 52.10
C ALA A 504 16.31 12.56 52.17
N GLN A 505 15.35 12.48 53.10
CA GLN A 505 14.43 13.59 53.39
C GLN A 505 15.14 14.87 53.85
N THR A 506 16.41 14.80 54.25
CA THR A 506 17.22 15.99 54.54
C THR A 506 17.90 16.58 53.29
N LYS A 507 17.97 15.82 52.19
CA LYS A 507 18.34 16.29 50.85
C LYS A 507 17.09 16.81 50.13
N ALA A 508 17.24 17.63 49.08
CA ALA A 508 16.13 18.23 48.34
C ALA A 508 15.24 17.23 47.55
N LEU A 509 15.28 15.93 47.90
CA LEU A 509 14.51 14.85 47.30
C LEU A 509 13.02 15.03 47.61
N LYS A 510 12.22 15.17 46.56
CA LYS A 510 10.76 15.14 46.65
C LYS A 510 10.27 13.69 46.64
N LEU A 511 9.62 13.29 47.73
CA LEU A 511 9.05 11.96 47.90
C LEU A 511 7.52 12.02 47.82
N GLN A 512 6.93 11.19 46.96
CA GLN A 512 5.49 10.93 46.93
C GLN A 512 5.26 9.44 47.22
N LEU A 513 4.69 9.19 48.41
CA LEU A 513 4.37 7.86 48.95
C LEU A 513 2.92 7.48 48.66
#